data_AF-A0A6A2XMZ3-F1
#
_entry.id   AF-A0A6A2XMZ3-F1
#
_cell.length_a   1.000
_cell.length_b   1.000
_cell.length_c   1.000
_cell.angle_alpha   90.00
_cell.angle_beta   90.00
_cell.angle_gamma   90.00
#
_symmetry.space_group_name_H-M   'P 1'
#
loop_
_entity.id
_entity.type
_entity.pdbx_description
1 polymer ?
#
loop_
_entity_poly.entity_id
_entity_poly.type
_entity_poly.pdbx_seq_one_letter_code
_entity_poly.pdbx_strand_id
1 'polypeptide(L)'
;MEDEDQKELQLLPTPLPISSLTQISSRSSDSSSLRYRSTVAAATAAVDQYEGPSLDLQLSISLRPIQQPSNCVIKGPICDATGGVEALKWQAAEQIRLAAIEKAYAERVRELTKREMEMAQSEFARARHMWQRAREEVEKAERMKERAMRQIDSTCMEITCQSCRQRFTP
;
A
#
# COMPACT_ATOMS: atom_id res chain seq x y z
N MET A 1 -33.25 -17.76 48.24
CA MET A 1 -31.91 -18.38 48.21
C MET A 1 -31.74 -19.04 46.84
N GLU A 2 -31.89 -18.32 45.73
CA GLU A 2 -31.19 -17.11 45.26
C GLU A 2 -29.73 -17.38 44.84
N ASP A 3 -29.48 -17.00 43.58
CA ASP A 3 -28.23 -16.52 42.97
C ASP A 3 -27.13 -17.51 42.60
N GLU A 4 -27.13 -17.93 41.32
CA GLU A 4 -25.86 -18.14 40.59
C GLU A 4 -25.95 -17.86 39.07
N ASP A 5 -26.69 -16.82 38.67
CA ASP A 5 -26.76 -16.32 37.27
C ASP A 5 -26.12 -14.93 37.14
N GLN A 6 -24.79 -14.85 37.30
CA GLN A 6 -24.03 -13.64 36.98
C GLN A 6 -22.54 -13.94 36.77
N LYS A 7 -22.20 -14.57 35.64
CA LYS A 7 -20.80 -14.74 35.23
C LYS A 7 -20.56 -14.52 33.74
N GLU A 8 -21.34 -13.66 33.07
CA GLU A 8 -20.95 -13.14 31.75
C GLU A 8 -21.31 -11.65 31.67
N LEU A 9 -20.52 -10.88 30.92
CA LEU A 9 -20.54 -9.41 30.72
C LEU A 9 -19.50 -8.59 31.53
N GLN A 10 -18.22 -8.81 31.25
CA GLN A 10 -17.21 -7.75 31.37
C GLN A 10 -16.43 -7.63 30.05
N LEU A 11 -17.00 -6.90 29.09
CA LEU A 11 -16.32 -6.44 27.87
C LEU A 11 -16.63 -4.96 27.65
N LEU A 12 -16.03 -4.07 28.45
CA LEU A 12 -15.87 -2.66 28.11
C LEU A 12 -14.55 -2.13 28.68
N PRO A 13 -13.72 -1.40 27.90
CA PRO A 13 -12.57 -0.67 28.43
C PRO A 13 -13.02 0.57 29.22
N THR A 14 -12.57 0.69 30.46
CA THR A 14 -12.73 1.87 31.31
C THR A 14 -11.82 3.01 30.83
N PRO A 15 -12.29 4.27 30.70
CA PRO A 15 -11.44 5.41 30.41
C PRO A 15 -10.81 5.97 31.69
N LEU A 16 -9.48 6.16 31.68
CA LEU A 16 -8.74 6.88 32.72
C LEU A 16 -8.68 8.38 32.38
N PRO A 17 -8.93 9.30 33.33
CA PRO A 17 -8.59 10.72 33.17
C PRO A 17 -7.20 11.01 33.77
N ILE A 18 -6.49 12.01 33.22
CA ILE A 18 -5.79 13.11 33.93
C ILE A 18 -5.07 14.00 32.90
N SER A 19 -5.13 15.29 33.16
CA SER A 19 -4.90 16.47 32.32
C SER A 19 -3.44 16.94 32.12
N SER A 20 -3.27 17.78 31.08
CA SER A 20 -2.30 18.89 30.89
C SER A 20 -0.83 18.50 30.63
N LEU A 21 -0.03 19.07 29.71
CA LEU A 21 0.04 20.33 28.95
C LEU A 21 1.09 20.04 27.83
N THR A 22 1.01 20.46 26.57
CA THR A 22 1.43 21.79 26.06
C THR A 22 1.01 21.99 24.60
N GLN A 23 0.56 23.21 24.33
CA GLN A 23 0.36 23.83 23.02
C GLN A 23 1.58 23.68 22.09
N ILE A 24 1.32 23.32 20.84
CA ILE A 24 1.95 23.95 19.69
C ILE A 24 0.94 24.00 18.55
N SER A 25 0.57 25.23 18.19
CA SER A 25 -0.21 25.58 17.02
C SER A 25 0.73 25.73 15.83
N SER A 26 0.41 25.15 14.68
CA SER A 26 0.55 25.83 13.38
C SER A 26 -0.06 25.03 12.21
N ARG A 27 -1.12 25.61 11.65
CA ARG A 27 -1.32 25.94 10.22
C ARG A 27 -1.35 24.82 9.16
N SER A 28 -2.59 24.58 8.70
CA SER A 28 -3.05 24.65 7.30
C SER A 28 -2.07 24.24 6.19
N SER A 29 -2.43 23.19 5.46
CA SER A 29 -2.00 22.99 4.08
C SER A 29 -3.16 22.41 3.28
N ASP A 30 -3.64 23.22 2.34
CA ASP A 30 -4.67 22.87 1.35
C ASP A 30 -4.21 21.70 0.49
N SER A 31 -4.97 20.60 0.49
CA SER A 31 -4.83 19.55 -0.54
C SER A 31 -5.83 19.81 -1.64
N SER A 32 -5.32 20.29 -2.77
CA SER A 32 -6.04 20.47 -4.02
C SER A 32 -6.59 19.12 -4.50
N SER A 33 -7.92 19.05 -4.54
CA SER A 33 -8.69 17.97 -5.13
C SER A 33 -8.54 17.97 -6.64
N LEU A 34 -7.64 17.15 -7.18
CA LEU A 34 -7.66 16.81 -8.60
C LEU A 34 -8.61 15.62 -8.82
N ARG A 35 -9.83 15.96 -9.21
CA ARG A 35 -10.80 15.02 -9.78
C ARG A 35 -10.26 14.50 -11.12
N TYR A 36 -9.64 13.33 -11.12
CA TYR A 36 -9.40 12.59 -12.36
C TYR A 36 -10.71 11.96 -12.83
N ARG A 37 -11.43 12.70 -13.67
CA ARG A 37 -12.67 12.27 -14.32
C ARG A 37 -12.30 11.32 -15.47
N SER A 38 -12.45 10.02 -15.24
CA SER A 38 -12.36 9.01 -16.29
C SER A 38 -13.71 8.95 -17.04
N THR A 39 -13.71 9.31 -18.31
CA THR A 39 -14.86 9.09 -19.22
C THR A 39 -14.42 8.13 -20.32
N VAL A 40 -15.03 6.95 -20.32
CA VAL A 40 -15.01 6.00 -21.44
C VAL A 40 -16.25 6.21 -22.32
N ALA A 41 -16.00 6.18 -23.64
CA ALA A 41 -16.93 6.12 -24.78
C ALA A 41 -17.77 7.39 -25.04
N ALA A 42 -18.04 7.86 -26.27
CA ALA A 42 -17.96 7.28 -27.60
C ALA A 42 -17.93 8.39 -28.68
N ALA A 43 -17.52 7.99 -29.88
CA ALA A 43 -17.98 8.44 -31.19
C ALA A 43 -17.41 9.73 -31.84
N THR A 44 -16.80 9.45 -33.01
CA THR A 44 -16.77 10.22 -34.28
C THR A 44 -15.80 11.39 -34.48
N ALA A 45 -14.91 11.16 -35.45
CA ALA A 45 -14.36 12.10 -36.42
C ALA A 45 -13.47 13.24 -35.90
N ALA A 46 -12.17 13.00 -35.89
CA ALA A 46 -11.17 13.93 -36.44
C ALA A 46 -9.81 13.22 -36.50
N VAL A 47 -9.08 13.50 -37.57
CA VAL A 47 -7.71 13.10 -37.84
C VAL A 47 -6.81 13.54 -36.67
N ASP A 48 -6.05 12.63 -36.08
CA ASP A 48 -4.79 13.01 -35.44
C ASP A 48 -3.84 11.82 -35.31
N GLN A 49 -2.60 12.07 -35.73
CA GLN A 49 -1.45 11.19 -35.57
C GLN A 49 -1.18 10.97 -34.09
N TYR A 50 -1.49 9.77 -33.58
CA TYR A 50 -1.05 9.35 -32.27
C TYR A 50 0.43 8.96 -32.32
N GLU A 51 1.31 9.96 -32.25
CA GLU A 51 2.68 9.77 -31.80
C GLU A 51 2.62 9.73 -30.27
N GLY A 52 2.58 8.52 -29.71
CA GLY A 52 2.62 8.34 -28.26
C GLY A 52 3.89 8.99 -27.69
N PRO A 53 3.86 9.56 -26.47
CA PRO A 53 5.06 10.15 -25.88
C PRO A 53 6.12 9.05 -25.75
N SER A 54 7.13 9.10 -26.62
CA SER A 54 8.31 8.26 -26.54
C SER A 54 9.03 8.64 -25.26
N LEU A 55 8.82 7.86 -24.20
CA LEU A 55 9.57 7.96 -22.96
C LEU A 55 10.98 7.42 -23.23
N ASP A 56 11.81 8.24 -23.88
CA ASP A 56 13.23 7.99 -23.97
C ASP A 56 13.85 8.22 -22.58
N LEU A 57 13.85 7.16 -21.79
CA LEU A 57 14.55 7.11 -20.52
C LEU A 57 16.05 7.10 -20.81
N GLN A 58 16.61 8.28 -21.07
CA GLN A 58 18.06 8.51 -21.07
C GLN A 58 18.60 8.30 -19.65
N LEU A 59 18.86 7.04 -19.31
CA LEU A 59 19.64 6.67 -18.14
C LEU A 59 21.10 7.02 -18.44
N SER A 60 21.46 8.27 -18.14
CA SER A 60 22.84 8.74 -18.16
C SER A 60 23.61 8.16 -16.98
N ILE A 61 23.81 6.84 -16.99
CA ILE A 61 24.84 6.19 -16.18
C ILE A 61 26.16 6.52 -16.86
N SER A 62 26.71 7.67 -16.51
CA SER A 62 28.02 8.12 -16.97
C SER A 62 29.11 7.28 -16.29
N LEU A 63 29.21 6.01 -16.67
CA LEU A 63 30.48 5.29 -16.54
C LEU A 63 31.38 5.89 -17.61
N ARG A 64 32.18 6.88 -17.25
CA ARG A 64 33.31 7.26 -18.10
C ARG A 64 34.08 5.97 -18.38
N PRO A 65 34.25 5.53 -19.64
CA PRO A 65 35.18 4.46 -19.93
C PRO A 65 36.50 4.86 -19.31
N ILE A 66 37.13 3.95 -18.56
CA ILE A 66 38.54 4.08 -18.21
C ILE A 66 39.23 4.40 -19.52
N GLN A 67 39.73 5.63 -19.64
CA GLN A 67 40.46 6.07 -20.79
C GLN A 67 41.70 5.17 -20.84
N GLN A 68 41.62 4.11 -21.63
CA GLN A 68 42.79 3.32 -21.98
C GLN A 68 43.78 4.31 -22.57
N PRO A 69 45.03 4.37 -22.09
CA PRO A 69 46.04 5.18 -22.73
C PRO A 69 46.39 4.51 -24.06
N SER A 70 45.61 4.80 -25.09
CA SER A 70 46.01 4.62 -26.47
C SER A 70 47.17 5.59 -26.71
N ASN A 71 48.40 5.03 -26.67
CA ASN A 71 49.59 5.38 -27.45
C ASN A 71 50.87 5.21 -26.61
N CYS A 72 51.25 3.96 -26.32
CA CYS A 72 52.65 3.65 -26.07
C CYS A 72 53.40 3.68 -27.41
N VAL A 73 53.81 4.88 -27.84
CA VAL A 73 54.93 5.00 -28.78
C VAL A 73 56.18 4.71 -27.97
N ILE A 74 56.75 3.52 -28.15
CA ILE A 74 58.07 3.16 -27.67
C ILE A 74 59.08 4.10 -28.33
N LYS A 75 59.46 5.17 -27.64
CA LYS A 75 60.67 5.94 -27.95
C LYS A 75 61.19 6.67 -26.71
N GLY A 76 61.98 5.96 -25.91
CA GLY A 76 62.73 6.54 -24.79
C GLY A 76 63.25 5.47 -23.84
N PRO A 77 64.50 5.59 -23.33
CA PRO A 77 65.15 4.56 -22.53
C PRO A 77 64.50 4.45 -21.15
N ILE A 78 64.27 3.21 -20.71
CA ILE A 78 63.84 2.74 -19.38
C ILE A 78 63.71 3.88 -18.35
N CYS A 79 62.52 4.47 -18.29
CA CYS A 79 62.09 5.34 -17.21
C CYS A 79 60.90 4.68 -16.51
N ASP A 80 61.19 4.04 -15.37
CA ASP A 80 60.29 3.63 -14.30
C ASP A 80 58.85 3.24 -14.67
N ALA A 81 58.73 2.08 -15.32
CA ALA A 81 57.46 1.35 -15.45
C ALA A 81 56.79 1.07 -14.08
N THR A 82 57.54 1.17 -12.98
CA THR A 82 57.08 0.96 -11.60
C THR A 82 56.11 2.06 -11.13
N GLY A 83 56.35 3.33 -11.44
CA GLY A 83 55.55 4.46 -10.92
C GLY A 83 54.13 4.54 -11.50
N GLY A 84 53.97 4.22 -12.80
CA GLY A 84 52.65 4.17 -13.43
C GLY A 84 51.77 3.02 -12.90
N VAL A 85 52.39 1.88 -12.58
CA VAL A 85 51.69 0.72 -12.02
C VAL A 85 51.19 1.00 -10.61
N GLU A 86 51.95 1.73 -9.79
CA GLU A 86 51.53 2.12 -8.44
C GLU A 86 50.35 3.10 -8.46
N ALA A 87 50.36 4.09 -9.37
CA ALA A 87 49.24 5.00 -9.54
C ALA A 87 47.94 4.28 -9.96
N LEU A 88 48.04 3.31 -10.87
CA LEU A 88 46.92 2.47 -11.29
C LEU A 88 46.38 1.60 -10.14
N LYS A 89 47.26 1.02 -9.31
CA LYS A 89 46.86 0.26 -8.11
C LYS A 89 46.09 1.13 -7.12
N TRP A 90 46.54 2.35 -6.87
CA TRP A 90 45.84 3.30 -6.01
C TRP A 90 44.45 3.64 -6.55
N GLN A 91 44.36 3.95 -7.85
CA GLN A 91 43.09 4.25 -8.49
C GLN A 91 42.12 3.06 -8.41
N ALA A 92 42.61 1.83 -8.66
CA ALA A 92 41.81 0.63 -8.55
C ALA A 92 41.32 0.39 -7.10
N ALA A 93 42.20 0.58 -6.11
CA ALA A 93 41.83 0.45 -4.70
C ALA A 93 40.74 1.47 -4.31
N GLU A 94 40.85 2.71 -4.79
CA GLU A 94 39.86 3.75 -4.52
C GLU A 94 38.51 3.45 -5.19
N GLN A 95 38.51 2.94 -6.43
CA GLN A 95 37.28 2.50 -7.09
C GLN A 95 36.62 1.33 -6.35
N ILE A 96 37.40 0.36 -5.87
CA ILE A 96 36.89 -0.74 -5.04
C ILE A 96 36.27 -0.19 -3.75
N ARG A 97 36.92 0.78 -3.10
CA ARG A 97 36.41 1.41 -1.87
C ARG A 97 35.07 2.10 -2.10
N LEU A 98 34.94 2.88 -3.17
CA LEU A 98 33.69 3.56 -3.54
C LEU A 98 32.59 2.55 -3.87
N ALA A 99 32.89 1.55 -4.70
CA ALA A 99 31.94 0.50 -5.05
C ALA A 99 31.46 -0.30 -3.82
N ALA A 100 32.33 -0.53 -2.83
CA ALA A 100 31.95 -1.21 -1.59
C ALA A 100 30.96 -0.38 -0.76
N ILE A 101 31.15 0.95 -0.69
CA ILE A 101 30.23 1.87 0.01
C ILE A 101 28.87 1.88 -0.69
N GLU A 102 28.85 2.05 -2.01
CA GLU A 102 27.62 2.05 -2.81
C GLU A 102 26.87 0.72 -2.71
N LYS A 103 27.59 -0.40 -2.74
CA LYS A 103 27.03 -1.74 -2.55
C LYS A 103 26.37 -1.88 -1.18
N ALA A 104 27.03 -1.46 -0.10
CA ALA A 104 26.49 -1.53 1.25
C ALA A 104 25.21 -0.68 1.40
N TYR A 105 25.17 0.49 0.75
CA TYR A 105 23.97 1.31 0.71
C TYR A 105 22.83 0.61 -0.04
N ALA A 106 23.10 0.09 -1.24
CA ALA A 106 22.10 -0.62 -2.04
C ALA A 106 21.54 -1.86 -1.31
N GLU A 107 22.39 -2.61 -0.62
CA GLU A 107 21.96 -3.76 0.19
C GLU A 107 21.06 -3.34 1.35
N ARG A 108 21.40 -2.26 2.06
CA ARG A 108 20.55 -1.73 3.13
C ARG A 108 19.17 -1.33 2.62
N VAL A 109 19.10 -0.64 1.47
CA VAL A 109 17.83 -0.25 0.86
C VAL A 109 17.00 -1.47 0.49
N ARG A 110 17.60 -2.49 -0.17
CA ARG A 110 16.89 -3.73 -0.50
C ARG A 110 16.34 -4.43 0.73
N GLU A 111 17.13 -4.50 1.80
CA GLU A 111 16.71 -5.15 3.03
C GLU A 111 15.59 -4.39 3.74
N LEU A 112 15.61 -3.05 3.73
CA LEU A 112 14.49 -2.24 4.22
C LEU A 112 13.22 -2.50 3.39
N THR A 113 13.32 -2.45 2.06
CA THR A 113 12.18 -2.74 1.18
C THR A 113 11.61 -4.14 1.40
N LYS A 114 12.47 -5.13 1.63
CA LYS A 114 12.04 -6.49 1.93
C LYS A 114 11.20 -6.55 3.22
N ARG A 115 11.66 -5.91 4.29
CA ARG A 115 10.91 -5.85 5.56
C ARG A 115 9.58 -5.13 5.43
N GLU A 116 9.56 -3.99 4.72
CA GLU A 116 8.32 -3.26 4.44
C GLU A 116 7.32 -4.13 3.66
N MET A 117 7.80 -4.87 2.67
CA MET A 117 6.97 -5.80 1.91
C MET A 117 6.42 -6.94 2.79
N GLU A 118 7.23 -7.53 3.66
CA GLU A 118 6.80 -8.58 4.59
C GLU A 118 5.73 -8.05 5.57
N MET A 119 5.93 -6.85 6.12
CA MET A 119 4.93 -6.19 6.98
C MET A 119 3.64 -5.96 6.22
N ALA A 120 3.70 -5.40 5.01
CA ALA A 120 2.53 -5.14 4.18
C ALA A 120 1.77 -6.44 3.84
N GLN A 121 2.47 -7.53 3.52
CA GLN A 121 1.85 -8.83 3.27
C GLN A 121 1.14 -9.37 4.52
N SER A 122 1.77 -9.26 5.69
CA SER A 122 1.18 -9.71 6.95
C SER A 122 -0.09 -8.93 7.30
N GLU A 123 -0.09 -7.60 7.11
CA GLU A 123 -1.26 -6.76 7.34
C GLU A 123 -2.38 -7.06 6.34
N PHE A 124 -2.04 -7.27 5.07
CA PHE A 124 -3.02 -7.62 4.06
C PHE A 124 -3.68 -8.98 4.35
N ALA A 125 -2.90 -9.98 4.78
CA ALA A 125 -3.45 -11.27 5.21
C ALA A 125 -4.40 -11.11 6.41
N ARG A 126 -4.02 -10.28 7.39
CA ARG A 126 -4.85 -9.94 8.55
C ARG A 126 -6.17 -9.28 8.14
N ALA A 127 -6.10 -8.28 7.26
CA ALA A 127 -7.25 -7.56 6.72
C ALA A 127 -8.18 -8.48 5.92
N ARG A 128 -7.62 -9.35 5.08
CA ARG A 128 -8.37 -10.37 4.32
C ARG A 128 -9.14 -11.31 5.24
N HIS A 129 -8.51 -11.79 6.30
CA HIS A 129 -9.17 -12.65 7.28
C HIS A 129 -10.32 -11.92 8.01
N MET A 130 -10.11 -10.66 8.41
CA MET A 130 -11.18 -9.85 9.02
C MET A 130 -12.34 -9.63 8.05
N TRP A 131 -12.05 -9.30 6.80
CA TRP A 131 -13.05 -9.10 5.77
C TRP A 131 -13.88 -10.35 5.51
N GLN A 132 -13.23 -11.52 5.44
CA GLN A 132 -13.92 -12.78 5.25
C GLN A 132 -14.89 -13.07 6.41
N ARG A 133 -14.45 -12.91 7.66
CA ARG A 133 -15.32 -13.07 8.83
C ARG A 133 -16.49 -12.09 8.83
N ALA A 134 -16.23 -10.83 8.49
CA ALA A 134 -17.29 -9.83 8.39
C ALA A 134 -18.30 -10.20 7.30
N ARG A 135 -17.84 -10.73 6.16
CA ARG A 135 -18.70 -11.19 5.08
C ARG A 135 -19.58 -12.37 5.49
N GLU A 136 -19.03 -13.33 6.24
CA GLU A 136 -19.79 -14.47 6.77
C GLU A 136 -20.89 -14.01 7.75
N GLU A 137 -20.60 -13.03 8.61
CA GLU A 137 -21.60 -12.46 9.52
C GLU A 137 -22.69 -11.67 8.77
N VAL A 138 -22.35 -10.94 7.71
CA VAL A 138 -23.34 -10.27 6.84
C VAL A 138 -24.26 -11.31 6.19
N GLU A 139 -23.71 -12.39 5.63
CA GLU A 139 -24.52 -13.45 5.02
C GLU A 139 -25.45 -14.13 6.04
N LYS A 140 -25.00 -14.31 7.28
CA LYS A 140 -25.83 -14.82 8.38
C LYS A 140 -26.97 -13.85 8.70
N ALA A 141 -26.68 -12.55 8.80
CA ALA A 141 -27.67 -11.52 9.05
C ALA A 141 -28.70 -11.44 7.91
N GLU A 142 -28.27 -11.55 6.66
CA GLU A 142 -29.16 -11.58 5.49
C GLU A 142 -30.11 -12.79 5.53
N ARG A 143 -29.60 -13.98 5.85
CA ARG A 143 -30.44 -15.18 6.03
C ARG A 143 -31.43 -15.02 7.19
N MET A 144 -31.05 -14.36 8.28
CA MET A 144 -31.96 -14.08 9.39
C MET A 144 -33.04 -13.09 8.98
N LYS A 145 -32.66 -12.00 8.30
CA LYS A 145 -33.58 -11.00 7.75
C LYS A 145 -34.62 -11.66 6.83
N GLU A 146 -34.19 -12.52 5.92
CA GLU A 146 -35.08 -13.18 4.96
C GLU A 146 -36.10 -14.10 5.66
N ARG A 147 -35.70 -14.82 6.71
CA ARG A 147 -36.64 -15.62 7.52
C ARG A 147 -37.63 -14.75 8.28
N ALA A 148 -37.15 -13.67 8.91
CA ALA A 148 -37.99 -12.73 9.65
C ALA A 148 -39.02 -12.05 8.73
N MET A 149 -38.60 -11.62 7.53
CA MET A 149 -39.49 -11.04 6.53
C MET A 149 -40.61 -12.01 6.13
N ARG A 150 -40.29 -13.27 5.80
CA ARG A 150 -41.32 -14.28 5.48
C ARG A 150 -42.32 -14.49 6.61
N GLN A 151 -41.85 -14.49 7.86
CA GLN A 151 -42.72 -14.65 9.02
C GLN A 151 -43.63 -13.43 9.24
N ILE A 152 -43.08 -12.22 9.08
CA ILE A 152 -43.87 -10.98 9.17
C ILE A 152 -44.94 -10.95 8.07
N ASP A 153 -44.59 -11.30 6.83
CA ASP A 153 -45.54 -11.31 5.71
C ASP A 153 -46.68 -12.31 5.98
N SER A 154 -46.35 -13.51 6.48
CA SER A 154 -47.36 -14.51 6.88
C SER A 154 -48.25 -14.02 8.02
N THR A 155 -47.66 -13.41 9.06
CA THR A 155 -48.41 -12.95 10.25
C THR A 155 -49.27 -11.72 9.92
N CYS A 156 -48.78 -10.82 9.08
CA CYS A 156 -49.50 -9.62 8.64
C CYS A 156 -50.80 -9.95 7.91
N MET A 157 -50.83 -11.04 7.11
CA MET A 157 -52.06 -11.54 6.48
C MET A 157 -53.12 -11.99 7.49
N GLU A 158 -52.72 -12.38 8.69
CA GLU A 158 -53.62 -12.93 9.72
C GLU A 158 -54.06 -11.88 10.76
N ILE A 159 -53.37 -10.73 10.83
CA ILE A 159 -53.72 -9.59 11.70
C ILE A 159 -54.84 -8.78 11.02
N THR A 160 -56.03 -9.37 10.98
CA THR A 160 -57.27 -8.66 10.67
C THR A 160 -57.92 -8.20 11.99
N CYS A 161 -58.43 -6.98 12.09
CA CYS A 161 -59.13 -6.55 13.30
C CYS A 161 -60.39 -7.39 13.55
N GLN A 162 -60.83 -7.52 14.81
CA GLN A 162 -61.98 -8.36 15.18
C GLN A 162 -63.27 -7.94 14.46
N SER A 163 -63.46 -6.63 14.25
CA SER A 163 -64.58 -6.10 13.46
C SER A 163 -64.51 -6.51 11.98
N CYS A 164 -63.32 -6.57 11.38
CA CYS A 164 -63.14 -7.08 10.02
C CYS A 164 -63.39 -8.58 9.95
N ARG A 165 -62.94 -9.37 10.94
CA ARG A 165 -63.18 -10.82 10.98
C ARG A 165 -64.67 -11.18 10.96
N GLN A 166 -65.50 -10.48 11.74
CA GLN A 166 -66.95 -10.76 11.79
C GLN A 166 -67.71 -10.34 10.53
N ARG A 167 -67.19 -9.39 9.75
CA ARG A 167 -67.86 -8.91 8.51
C ARG A 167 -67.58 -9.78 7.28
N PHE A 168 -66.50 -10.56 7.29
CA PHE A 168 -66.06 -11.38 6.16
C PHE A 168 -66.14 -12.89 6.42
N THR A 169 -66.77 -13.33 7.51
CA THR A 169 -67.18 -14.72 7.70
C THR A 169 -68.51 -14.99 6.97
N PRO A 170 -68.64 -16.12 6.23
CA PRO A 170 -69.86 -16.47 5.49
C PRO A 170 -71.06 -16.77 6.39
#